data_AF-A0A9D4M5T3-F1
#
_entry.id   AF-A0A9D4M5T3-F1
#
_cell.length_a   1.000
_cell.length_b   1.000
_cell.length_c   1.000
_cell.angle_alpha   90.00
_cell.angle_beta   90.00
_cell.angle_gamma   90.00
#
_symmetry.space_group_name_H-M   'P 1'
#
loop_
_entity.id
_entity.type
_entity.pdbx_description
1 polymer ?
#
loop_
_entity_poly.entity_id
_entity_poly.type
_entity_poly.pdbx_seq_one_letter_code
_entity_poly.pdbx_strand_id
1 'polypeptide(L)'
;MKLPDATTYSDVNSDSKFPKTDLGKVQSYLARLDKNLDEHVQRLYNEQFLRYCRMSRRETCVFIKSSCHAEMKKGVSYTVDIELGLDGSITEAQCECAAGMGPQAHCKQYC
;
A
#
# COMPACT_ATOMS: atom_id res chain seq x y z
N MET A 1 -7.19 0.51 14.22
CA MET A 1 -6.40 1.65 13.76
C MET A 1 -7.05 2.99 14.06
N LYS A 2 -6.33 3.86 14.77
CA LYS A 2 -6.73 5.26 14.99
C LYS A 2 -6.06 6.15 13.93
N LEU A 3 -6.78 6.39 12.84
CA LEU A 3 -6.25 7.13 11.68
C LEU A 3 -5.97 8.61 12.00
N PRO A 4 -4.94 9.21 11.39
CA PRO A 4 -4.76 10.66 11.30
C PRO A 4 -5.90 11.39 10.60
N ASP A 5 -5.94 12.70 10.84
CA ASP A 5 -6.84 13.60 10.13
C ASP A 5 -6.52 13.57 8.62
N ALA A 6 -7.55 13.59 7.77
CA ALA A 6 -7.39 13.49 6.33
C ALA A 6 -6.51 14.60 5.73
N THR A 7 -6.44 15.77 6.39
CA THR A 7 -5.64 16.92 5.96
C THR A 7 -4.14 16.74 6.16
N THR A 8 -3.71 15.79 7.02
CA THR A 8 -2.27 15.54 7.27
C THR A 8 -1.65 14.60 6.25
N TYR A 9 -2.46 14.04 5.35
CA TYR A 9 -2.00 13.14 4.29
C TYR A 9 -1.54 13.93 3.07
N SER A 10 -0.30 13.69 2.65
CA SER A 10 0.23 14.15 1.37
C SER A 10 0.31 12.99 0.39
N ASP A 11 0.14 13.26 -0.90
CA ASP A 11 0.34 12.23 -1.92
C ASP A 11 1.81 11.80 -1.95
N VAL A 12 2.02 10.50 -2.06
CA VAL A 12 3.37 9.93 -2.12
C VAL A 12 4.11 10.45 -3.37
N ASN A 13 3.37 10.75 -4.44
CA ASN A 13 3.89 11.25 -5.70
C ASN A 13 3.74 12.78 -5.89
N SER A 14 3.17 13.52 -4.94
CA SER A 14 3.05 14.99 -5.05
C SER A 14 4.38 15.68 -4.73
N ASP A 15 5.19 15.98 -5.76
CA ASP A 15 6.42 16.81 -5.74
C ASP A 15 7.49 16.48 -4.68
N SER A 16 7.27 15.48 -3.84
CA SER A 16 8.28 14.88 -2.99
C SER A 16 9.32 14.24 -3.89
N LYS A 17 10.59 14.64 -3.74
CA LYS A 17 11.73 13.93 -4.32
C LYS A 17 11.72 12.51 -3.76
N PHE A 18 11.04 11.59 -4.44
CA PHE A 18 11.10 10.20 -4.10
C PHE A 18 12.56 9.78 -4.20
N PRO A 19 13.15 9.16 -3.17
CA PRO A 19 14.45 8.52 -3.36
C PRO A 19 14.26 7.56 -4.53
N LYS A 20 15.11 7.67 -5.56
CA LYS A 20 15.03 6.77 -6.72
C LYS A 20 15.00 5.34 -6.20
N THR A 21 13.85 4.68 -6.34
CA THR A 21 13.71 3.30 -5.90
C THR A 21 14.46 2.45 -6.91
N ASP A 22 15.49 1.77 -6.44
CA ASP A 22 16.29 0.85 -7.25
C ASP A 22 15.46 -0.37 -7.64
N LEU A 23 15.57 -0.81 -8.90
CA LEU A 23 14.85 -1.97 -9.42
C LEU A 23 15.21 -3.25 -8.62
N GLY A 24 16.47 -3.37 -8.20
CA GLY A 24 16.94 -4.47 -7.36
C GLY A 24 16.23 -4.51 -6.00
N LYS A 25 15.91 -3.35 -5.41
CA LYS A 25 15.10 -3.27 -4.18
C LYS A 25 13.65 -3.69 -4.41
N VAL A 26 13.05 -3.30 -5.54
CA VAL A 26 11.69 -3.73 -5.90
C VAL A 26 11.64 -5.25 -6.08
N GLN A 27 12.59 -5.81 -6.83
CA GLN A 27 12.72 -7.25 -7.04
C GLN A 27 12.94 -8.01 -5.72
N SER A 28 13.84 -7.51 -4.86
CA SER A 28 14.11 -8.11 -3.55
C SER A 28 12.86 -8.12 -2.66
N TYR A 29 12.06 -7.05 -2.71
CA TYR A 29 10.80 -6.98 -1.98
C TYR A 29 9.77 -7.97 -2.53
N LEU A 30 9.58 -8.02 -3.85
CA LEU A 30 8.64 -8.94 -4.49
C LEU A 30 9.02 -10.41 -4.26
N ALA A 31 10.32 -10.73 -4.32
CA ALA A 31 10.83 -12.07 -4.06
C ALA A 31 10.50 -12.56 -2.63
N ARG A 32 10.47 -11.65 -1.63
CA ARG A 32 10.03 -11.99 -0.27
C ARG A 32 8.57 -12.41 -0.19
N LEU A 33 7.75 -12.02 -1.17
CA LEU A 33 6.33 -12.36 -1.28
C LEU A 33 6.08 -13.50 -2.28
N ASP A 34 7.13 -14.18 -2.73
CA ASP A 34 7.08 -15.17 -3.81
C ASP A 34 6.44 -14.59 -5.10
N LYS A 35 6.74 -13.31 -5.38
CA LYS A 35 6.30 -12.58 -6.57
C LYS A 35 7.48 -12.16 -7.42
N ASN A 36 7.24 -12.00 -8.72
CA ASN A 36 8.20 -11.52 -9.69
C ASN A 36 7.65 -10.31 -10.44
N LEU A 37 8.54 -9.49 -11.02
CA LEU A 37 8.15 -8.50 -12.02
C LEU A 37 7.84 -9.22 -13.33
N ASP A 38 6.61 -9.72 -13.44
CA ASP A 38 6.09 -10.38 -14.63
C ASP A 38 5.13 -9.45 -15.41
N GLU A 39 4.66 -9.93 -16.56
CA GLU A 39 3.69 -9.19 -17.40
C GLU A 39 2.41 -8.85 -16.63
N HIS A 40 2.02 -9.68 -15.66
CA HIS A 40 0.84 -9.45 -14.84
C HIS A 40 1.05 -8.25 -13.90
N VAL A 41 2.16 -8.17 -13.15
CA VAL A 41 2.49 -7.00 -12.30
C VAL A 41 2.60 -5.74 -13.14
N GLN A 42 3.24 -5.83 -14.31
CA GLN A 42 3.37 -4.69 -15.22
C GLN A 42 2.02 -4.21 -15.76
N ARG A 43 1.11 -5.14 -16.08
CA ARG A 43 -0.27 -4.83 -16.45
C ARG A 43 -1.01 -4.10 -15.32
N LEU A 44 -0.93 -4.58 -14.08
CA LEU A 44 -1.58 -3.93 -12.92
C LEU A 44 -1.09 -2.49 -12.74
N TYR A 45 0.21 -2.26 -12.91
CA TYR A 45 0.80 -0.92 -12.86
C TYR A 45 0.28 -0.02 -14.00
N ASN A 46 0.35 -0.51 -15.25
CA ASN A 46 -0.06 0.24 -16.43
C ASN A 46 -1.57 0.56 -16.43
N GLU A 47 -2.39 -0.36 -15.91
CA GLU A 47 -3.83 -0.18 -15.77
C GLU A 47 -4.23 0.63 -14.53
N GLN A 48 -3.25 1.19 -13.80
CA GLN A 48 -3.45 2.07 -12.64
C GLN A 48 -4.33 1.43 -11.56
N PHE A 49 -4.10 0.15 -11.28
CA PHE A 49 -4.82 -0.55 -10.23
C PHE A 49 -4.58 0.08 -8.86
N LEU A 50 -3.40 0.65 -8.62
CA LEU A 50 -3.14 1.55 -7.51
C LEU A 50 -3.51 2.97 -7.92
N ARG A 51 -4.60 3.52 -7.37
CA ARG A 51 -5.11 4.84 -7.77
C ARG A 51 -4.36 5.98 -7.13
N TYR A 52 -4.16 5.87 -5.82
CA TYR A 52 -3.38 6.82 -5.05
C TYR A 52 -2.74 6.10 -3.88
N CYS A 53 -1.61 6.63 -3.44
CA CYS A 53 -0.99 6.28 -2.18
C CYS A 53 -0.66 7.60 -1.50
N ARG A 54 -1.17 7.79 -0.29
CA ARG A 54 -0.94 8.99 0.51
C ARG A 54 -0.31 8.60 1.83
N MET A 55 0.50 9.48 2.38
CA MET A 55 1.24 9.21 3.59
C MET A 55 1.06 10.37 4.58
N SER A 56 0.95 10.03 5.85
CA SER A 56 0.99 10.96 6.98
C SER A 56 2.03 10.45 7.98
N ARG A 57 3.04 11.26 8.29
CA ARG A 57 4.08 10.91 9.27
C ARG A 57 3.70 11.42 10.65
N ARG A 58 3.92 10.59 11.67
CA ARG A 58 3.90 10.97 13.09
C ARG A 58 5.28 10.71 13.71
N GLU A 59 5.47 11.15 14.94
CA GLU A 59 6.75 11.02 15.66
C GLU A 59 7.25 9.57 15.75
N THR A 60 6.35 8.60 15.90
CA THR A 60 6.69 7.19 16.15
C THR A 60 6.20 6.21 15.09
N CYS A 61 5.45 6.67 14.09
CA CYS A 61 4.89 5.81 13.05
C CYS A 61 4.55 6.58 11.78
N VAL A 62 4.37 5.83 10.69
CA VAL A 62 3.98 6.35 9.38
C VAL A 62 2.65 5.70 8.99
N PHE A 63 1.66 6.52 8.69
CA PHE A 63 0.38 6.05 8.17
C PHE A 63 0.37 6.15 6.66
N ILE A 64 0.02 5.07 5.99
CA ILE A 64 -0.22 5.02 4.56
C ILE A 64 -1.70 4.78 4.33
N LYS A 65 -2.30 5.60 3.47
CA LYS A 65 -3.67 5.46 2.99
C LYS A 65 -3.66 5.34 1.48
N SER A 66 -4.26 4.27 0.99
CA SER A 66 -4.24 3.92 -0.42
C SER A 66 -5.63 3.53 -0.92
N SER A 67 -5.86 3.69 -2.21
CA SER A 67 -7.01 3.08 -2.89
C SER A 67 -6.53 2.23 -4.06
N CYS A 68 -7.02 0.99 -4.11
CA CYS A 68 -6.72 0.06 -5.20
C CYS A 68 -8.00 -0.55 -5.80
N HIS A 69 -7.94 -0.91 -7.08
CA HIS A 69 -9.01 -1.63 -7.77
C HIS A 69 -8.98 -3.12 -7.44
N ALA A 70 -10.15 -3.72 -7.30
CA ALA A 70 -10.30 -5.17 -7.25
C ALA A 70 -9.97 -5.76 -8.62
N GLU A 71 -9.08 -6.74 -8.66
CA GLU A 71 -8.68 -7.34 -9.94
C GLU A 71 -9.82 -8.02 -10.69
N MET A 72 -10.68 -8.71 -9.94
CA MET A 72 -11.81 -9.43 -10.53
C MET A 72 -12.93 -8.51 -11.02
N LYS A 73 -12.98 -7.24 -10.56
CA LYS A 73 -14.05 -6.30 -10.90
C LYS A 73 -13.56 -4.86 -10.79
N LYS A 74 -13.11 -4.29 -11.92
CA LYS A 74 -12.55 -2.92 -11.99
C LYS A 74 -13.44 -1.83 -11.38
N GLY A 75 -14.77 -1.99 -11.41
CA GLY A 75 -15.71 -1.05 -10.78
C GLY A 75 -15.74 -1.08 -9.25
N VAL A 76 -15.00 -2.01 -8.62
CA VAL A 76 -14.86 -2.10 -7.17
C VAL A 76 -13.46 -1.60 -6.81
N SER A 77 -13.41 -0.69 -5.85
CA SER A 77 -12.16 -0.22 -5.25
C SER A 77 -12.21 -0.45 -3.75
N TYR A 78 -11.05 -0.73 -3.17
CA TYR A 78 -10.88 -0.86 -1.74
C TYR A 78 -9.97 0.25 -1.24
N THR A 79 -10.32 0.81 -0.10
CA THR A 79 -9.39 1.62 0.68
C THR A 79 -8.56 0.70 1.57
N VAL A 80 -7.26 0.98 1.61
CA VAL A 80 -6.29 0.28 2.44
C VAL A 80 -5.61 1.30 3.33
N ASP A 81 -5.63 1.08 4.64
CA ASP A 81 -4.87 1.85 5.60
C ASP A 81 -3.82 0.96 6.28
N ILE A 82 -2.58 1.45 6.35
CA ILE A 82 -1.44 0.75 6.92
C ILE A 82 -0.74 1.68 7.90
N GLU A 83 -0.39 1.16 9.07
CA GLU A 83 0.51 1.80 10.01
C GLU A 83 1.86 1.07 9.97
N LEU A 84 2.92 1.84 9.76
CA LEU A 84 4.29 1.38 9.75
C LEU A 84 5.02 1.90 11.01
N GLY A 85 5.75 1.01 11.67
CA GLY A 85 6.73 1.37 12.68
C GLY A 85 7.93 2.13 12.08
N LEU A 86 8.75 2.73 12.95
CA LEU A 86 9.98 3.44 12.53
C LEU A 86 11.01 2.53 11.84
N ASP A 87 10.95 1.23 12.12
CA ASP A 87 11.77 0.18 11.51
C ASP A 87 11.23 -0.28 10.14
N GLY A 88 10.08 0.26 9.70
CA GLY A 88 9.40 -0.14 8.47
C GLY A 88 8.60 -1.44 8.60
N SER A 89 8.43 -1.97 9.81
CA SER A 89 7.51 -3.09 10.06
C SER A 89 6.06 -2.63 9.97
N ILE A 90 5.17 -3.49 9.48
CA ILE A 90 3.71 -3.23 9.49
C ILE A 90 3.20 -3.53 10.89
N THR A 91 2.70 -2.53 11.60
CA THR A 91 2.16 -2.67 12.96
C THR A 91 0.67 -2.95 12.96
N GLU A 92 -0.09 -2.23 12.14
CA GLU A 92 -1.52 -2.46 11.90
C GLU A 92 -1.82 -2.30 10.41
N ALA A 93 -2.76 -3.08 9.88
CA ALA A 93 -3.25 -2.93 8.52
C ALA A 93 -4.74 -3.25 8.46
N GLN A 94 -5.49 -2.45 7.71
CA GLN A 94 -6.92 -2.69 7.45
C GLN A 94 -7.23 -2.45 5.97
N CYS A 95 -8.11 -3.26 5.41
CA CYS A 95 -8.60 -3.13 4.05
C CYS A 95 -10.12 -3.30 4.05
N GLU A 96 -10.81 -2.55 3.21
CA GLU A 96 -12.27 -2.63 3.07
C GLU A 96 -12.75 -3.92 2.37
N CYS A 97 -11.85 -4.79 1.92
CA CYS A 97 -12.21 -6.08 1.36
C CYS A 97 -12.65 -7.07 2.45
N ALA A 98 -13.50 -8.04 2.10
CA ALA A 98 -14.02 -9.03 3.05
C ALA A 98 -12.92 -9.84 3.76
N ALA A 99 -11.75 -9.98 3.15
CA ALA A 99 -10.60 -10.69 3.70
C ALA A 99 -9.69 -9.82 4.59
N GLY A 100 -9.88 -8.49 4.61
CA GLY A 100 -9.00 -7.53 5.28
C GLY A 100 -9.71 -6.61 6.27
N MET A 101 -10.96 -6.92 6.66
CA MET A 101 -11.70 -6.12 7.61
C MET A 101 -11.09 -6.19 9.02
N GLY A 102 -10.55 -5.06 9.48
CA GLY A 102 -10.03 -4.87 10.83
C GLY A 102 -8.50 -4.73 10.88
N PRO A 103 -7.96 -4.09 11.93
CA PRO A 103 -6.54 -3.70 12.00
C PRO A 103 -5.53 -4.85 12.18
N GLN A 104 -6.02 -6.05 12.53
CA GLN A 104 -5.24 -7.28 12.66
C GLN A 104 -5.58 -8.27 11.53
N ALA A 105 -6.36 -7.85 10.53
CA ALA A 105 -6.81 -8.75 9.49
C ALA A 105 -5.67 -9.03 8.50
N HIS A 106 -5.26 -10.29 8.45
CA HIS A 106 -4.34 -10.78 7.44
C HIS A 106 -5.12 -11.07 6.16
N CYS A 107 -5.07 -10.16 5.19
CA CYS A 107 -5.60 -10.46 3.87
C CYS A 107 -4.80 -11.65 3.30
N LYS A 108 -5.46 -12.78 3.01
CA LYS A 108 -4.83 -14.00 2.45
C LYS A 108 -3.97 -13.76 1.20
N GLN A 109 -4.14 -12.63 0.52
CA GLN A 109 -3.35 -12.26 -0.66
C GLN A 109 -2.00 -11.60 -0.33
N TYR A 110 -1.79 -11.16 0.92
CA TYR A 110 -0.61 -10.44 1.36
C TYR A 110 -0.17 -10.92 2.76
N CYS A 111 0.33 -12.15 2.81
CA CYS A 111 1.25 -12.62 3.84
C CYS A 111 2.51 -13.14 3.14
#